data_AF-T1BVH7-F1
#
_entry.id   AF-T1BVH7-F1
#
_cell.length_a   1.000
_cell.length_b   1.000
_cell.length_c   1.000
_cell.angle_alpha   90.00
_cell.angle_beta   90.00
_cell.angle_gamma   90.00
#
_symmetry.space_group_name_H-M   'P 1'
#
loop_
_entity.id
_entity.type
_entity.pdbx_description
1 polymer ?
#
loop_
_entity_poly.entity_id
_entity_poly.type
_entity_poly.pdbx_seq_one_letter_code
_entity_poly.pdbx_strand_id
1 'polypeptide(L)'
;AFDLSNATTLANALTGTGNLAQMGSGTLILTGVNSYSGTTTIDAGTLQVGNGGSAGSLGSGTGTITDNGMLAIDLAGTVTLGNAITGMGGFNQLGAGTTILDGINTYSGGTTVSAGTLEIGDATHGSAAIAGSVTVDSGATLRGHGTIGGNVSNAGTVMPGGSLGSLTVNGNYT
;
A
#
# COMPACT_ATOMS: atom_id res chain seq x y z
N ALA A 1 10.39 -7.25 15.98
CA ALA A 1 10.18 -8.14 14.83
C ALA A 1 9.09 -9.16 15.19
N PHE A 2 8.31 -9.59 14.21
CA PHE A 2 7.30 -10.63 14.34
C PHE A 2 7.68 -11.76 13.39
N ASP A 3 7.83 -12.98 13.91
CA ASP A 3 8.14 -14.17 13.13
C ASP A 3 7.08 -15.23 13.43
N LEU A 4 5.93 -15.06 12.77
CA LEU A 4 4.71 -15.84 13.01
C LEU A 4 4.25 -16.45 11.68
N SER A 5 3.84 -17.72 11.71
CA SER A 5 3.36 -18.46 10.53
C SER A 5 1.84 -18.40 10.33
N ASN A 6 1.09 -17.86 11.29
CA ASN A 6 -0.36 -17.70 11.24
C ASN A 6 -0.75 -16.21 11.17
N ALA A 7 -2.04 -15.95 10.92
CA ALA A 7 -2.58 -14.61 11.08
C ALA A 7 -2.60 -14.19 12.56
N THR A 8 -2.14 -12.97 12.87
CA THR A 8 -2.12 -12.39 14.22
C THR A 8 -2.52 -10.93 14.16
N THR A 9 -3.52 -10.54 14.94
CA THR A 9 -3.95 -9.14 15.07
C THR A 9 -3.27 -8.48 16.25
N LEU A 10 -2.61 -7.35 15.99
CA LEU A 10 -2.05 -6.48 17.00
C LEU A 10 -2.92 -5.23 17.14
N ALA A 11 -3.69 -5.18 18.22
CA ALA A 11 -4.56 -4.05 18.57
C ALA A 11 -3.84 -2.96 19.38
N ASN A 12 -2.75 -3.31 20.08
CA ASN A 12 -1.96 -2.35 20.83
C ASN A 12 -1.16 -1.44 19.88
N ALA A 13 -1.09 -0.15 20.23
CA ALA A 13 -0.24 0.80 19.54
C ALA A 13 1.25 0.46 19.73
N LEU A 14 1.97 0.38 18.63
CA LEU A 14 3.43 0.37 18.58
C LEU A 14 3.95 1.82 18.62
N THR A 15 4.83 2.11 19.57
CA THR A 15 5.38 3.45 19.81
C THR A 15 6.90 3.41 19.97
N GLY A 16 7.56 4.57 19.96
CA GLY A 16 9.01 4.69 20.16
C GLY A 16 9.82 4.78 18.88
N THR A 17 11.14 4.59 18.95
CA THR A 17 12.06 4.79 17.81
C THR A 17 12.48 3.49 17.11
N GLY A 18 11.95 2.35 17.55
CA GLY A 18 12.29 1.05 16.99
C GLY A 18 11.69 0.80 15.61
N ASN A 19 12.27 -0.16 14.90
CA ASN A 19 11.78 -0.62 13.60
C ASN A 19 10.69 -1.68 13.78
N LEU A 20 9.71 -1.67 12.88
CA LEU A 20 8.79 -2.79 12.68
C LEU A 20 9.37 -3.75 11.63
N ALA A 21 9.41 -5.03 11.95
CA ALA A 21 9.79 -6.08 10.99
C ALA A 21 8.80 -7.24 11.05
N GLN A 22 8.22 -7.62 9.91
CA GLN A 22 7.46 -8.85 9.71
C GLN A 22 8.37 -9.84 8.99
N MET A 23 8.68 -10.96 9.63
CA MET A 23 9.65 -11.97 9.17
C MET A 23 9.01 -13.33 8.90
N GLY A 24 7.85 -13.59 9.52
CA GLY A 24 7.17 -14.88 9.39
C GLY A 24 6.33 -14.96 8.14
N SER A 25 6.01 -16.18 7.71
CA SER A 25 5.19 -16.45 6.52
C SER A 25 3.70 -16.14 6.69
N GLY A 26 3.25 -15.85 7.92
CA GLY A 26 1.87 -15.50 8.24
C GLY A 26 1.50 -14.05 7.95
N THR A 27 0.39 -13.61 8.52
CA THR A 27 -0.13 -12.23 8.37
C THR A 27 -0.09 -11.51 9.71
N LEU A 28 0.63 -10.40 9.79
CA LEU A 28 0.55 -9.47 10.92
C LEU A 28 -0.47 -8.39 10.57
N ILE A 29 -1.56 -8.29 11.33
CA ILE A 29 -2.65 -7.33 11.12
C ILE A 29 -2.54 -6.23 12.17
N LEU A 30 -2.26 -5.01 11.74
CA LEU A 30 -2.16 -3.84 12.62
C LEU A 30 -3.50 -3.12 12.69
N THR A 31 -4.17 -3.19 13.84
CA THR A 31 -5.40 -2.42 14.12
C THR A 31 -5.18 -1.31 15.14
N GLY A 32 -4.04 -1.32 15.84
CA GLY A 32 -3.59 -0.20 16.67
C GLY A 32 -3.21 1.03 15.86
N VAL A 33 -3.35 2.22 16.46
CA VAL A 33 -2.82 3.48 15.92
C VAL A 33 -1.35 3.59 16.32
N ASN A 34 -0.47 3.34 15.36
CA ASN A 34 0.97 3.23 15.59
C ASN A 34 1.67 4.59 15.41
N SER A 35 2.68 4.84 16.25
CA SER A 35 3.49 6.08 16.24
C SER A 35 4.99 5.81 16.35
N TYR A 36 5.43 4.58 16.04
CA TYR A 36 6.85 4.29 15.96
C TYR A 36 7.50 5.11 14.82
N SER A 37 8.72 5.60 15.04
CA SER A 37 9.44 6.43 14.06
C SER A 37 10.53 5.70 13.27
N GLY A 38 10.80 4.43 13.61
CA GLY A 38 11.71 3.58 12.85
C GLY A 38 11.14 3.13 11.49
N THR A 39 11.92 2.35 10.76
CA THR A 39 11.51 1.82 9.44
C THR A 39 10.49 0.69 9.58
N THR A 40 9.82 0.37 8.47
CA THR A 40 8.98 -0.83 8.34
C THR A 40 9.60 -1.78 7.32
N THR A 41 9.81 -3.03 7.71
CA THR A 41 10.35 -4.08 6.85
C THR A 41 9.40 -5.28 6.83
N ILE A 42 9.15 -5.83 5.65
CA ILE A 42 8.40 -7.06 5.42
C ILE A 42 9.36 -8.02 4.72
N ASP A 43 9.99 -8.91 5.47
CA ASP A 43 10.94 -9.89 4.93
C ASP A 43 10.22 -11.10 4.31
N ALA A 44 9.04 -11.46 4.84
CA ALA A 44 8.18 -12.52 4.31
C ALA A 44 6.71 -12.30 4.73
N GLY A 45 5.81 -13.13 4.20
CA GLY A 45 4.40 -13.14 4.59
C GLY A 45 3.69 -11.83 4.24
N THR A 46 2.76 -11.42 5.09
CA THR A 46 1.95 -10.21 4.89
C THR A 46 1.98 -9.30 6.11
N LEU A 47 2.14 -8.01 5.87
CA LEU A 47 1.82 -6.95 6.82
C LEU A 47 0.53 -6.26 6.35
N GLN A 48 -0.55 -6.40 7.12
CA GLN A 48 -1.83 -5.77 6.82
C GLN A 48 -2.08 -4.61 7.78
N VAL A 49 -2.50 -3.46 7.25
CA VAL A 49 -2.93 -2.30 8.03
C VAL A 49 -4.45 -2.22 8.00
N GLY A 50 -5.08 -2.29 9.17
CA GLY A 50 -6.53 -2.36 9.31
C GLY A 50 -7.11 -3.75 9.07
N ASN A 51 -8.41 -3.87 9.31
CA ASN A 51 -9.20 -5.10 9.15
C ASN A 51 -10.63 -4.79 8.65
N GLY A 52 -10.76 -3.81 7.77
CA GLY A 52 -12.00 -3.32 7.18
C GLY A 52 -12.64 -2.16 7.94
N GLY A 53 -12.10 -1.81 9.12
CA GLY A 53 -12.52 -0.65 9.91
C GLY A 53 -11.76 0.63 9.59
N SER A 54 -11.93 1.65 10.44
CA SER A 54 -11.19 2.93 10.35
C SER A 54 -9.88 2.94 11.16
N ALA A 55 -9.58 1.87 11.90
CA ALA A 55 -8.45 1.77 12.80
C ALA A 55 -7.32 0.96 12.18
N GLY A 56 -6.08 1.36 12.50
CA GLY A 56 -4.86 0.79 11.94
C GLY A 56 -4.05 1.88 11.25
N SER A 57 -2.75 1.89 11.51
CA SER A 57 -1.80 2.73 10.79
C SER A 57 -0.44 2.04 10.74
N LEU A 58 0.43 2.48 9.83
CA LEU A 58 1.87 2.32 10.05
C LEU A 58 2.37 3.40 11.03
N GLY A 59 3.63 3.28 11.43
CA GLY A 59 4.30 4.33 12.21
C GLY A 59 4.49 5.61 11.41
N SER A 60 4.78 6.71 12.11
CA SER A 60 5.05 8.02 11.51
C SER A 60 6.50 8.16 11.01
N GLY A 61 7.24 7.05 10.92
CA GLY A 61 8.61 7.05 10.43
C GLY A 61 8.68 7.57 9.00
N THR A 62 9.67 8.40 8.70
CA THR A 62 9.92 8.94 7.35
C THR A 62 10.79 8.03 6.48
N GLY A 63 11.24 6.90 7.04
CA GLY A 63 12.07 5.93 6.33
C GLY A 63 11.30 5.14 5.27
N THR A 64 12.03 4.56 4.32
CA THR A 64 11.48 3.64 3.31
C THR A 64 10.77 2.47 3.96
N ILE A 65 9.71 1.98 3.32
CA ILE A 65 9.11 0.69 3.61
C ILE A 65 9.81 -0.33 2.70
N THR A 66 10.50 -1.30 3.29
CA THR A 66 11.13 -2.39 2.53
C THR A 66 10.18 -3.58 2.52
N ASP A 67 9.60 -3.90 1.36
CA ASP A 67 8.65 -4.98 1.18
C ASP A 67 9.21 -6.08 0.26
N ASN A 68 9.46 -7.25 0.84
CA ASN A 68 9.83 -8.49 0.15
C ASN A 68 8.74 -9.57 0.26
N GLY A 69 7.59 -9.23 0.85
CA GLY A 69 6.43 -10.11 0.99
C GLY A 69 5.21 -9.43 0.39
N MET A 70 4.31 -8.98 1.25
CA MET A 70 3.11 -8.25 0.85
C MET A 70 2.73 -7.18 1.87
N LEU A 71 2.60 -5.95 1.40
CA LEU A 71 1.92 -4.89 2.13
C LEU A 71 0.44 -4.82 1.71
N ALA A 72 -0.48 -4.94 2.67
CA ALA A 72 -1.91 -4.87 2.43
C ALA A 72 -2.57 -3.75 3.24
N ILE A 73 -3.47 -2.99 2.63
CA ILE A 73 -4.25 -1.95 3.32
C ILE A 73 -5.73 -2.32 3.28
N ASP A 74 -6.30 -2.52 4.47
CA ASP A 74 -7.68 -2.89 4.69
C ASP A 74 -8.36 -1.88 5.63
N LEU A 75 -8.47 -0.64 5.15
CA LEU A 75 -9.08 0.47 5.86
C LEU A 75 -10.31 0.98 5.12
N ALA A 76 -11.34 1.39 5.87
CA ALA A 76 -12.55 2.03 5.33
C ALA A 76 -12.38 3.54 5.08
N GLY A 77 -11.35 4.15 5.67
CA GLY A 77 -11.04 5.59 5.53
C GLY A 77 -9.99 5.89 4.46
N THR A 78 -9.59 7.15 4.38
CA THR A 78 -8.44 7.58 3.56
C THR A 78 -7.14 7.44 4.34
N VAL A 79 -6.11 6.87 3.73
CA VAL A 79 -4.74 6.85 4.25
C VAL A 79 -3.75 7.27 3.17
N THR A 80 -2.78 8.09 3.55
CA THR A 80 -1.66 8.49 2.68
C THR A 80 -0.39 7.81 3.13
N LEU A 81 0.29 7.14 2.19
CA LEU A 81 1.64 6.62 2.37
C LEU A 81 2.59 7.46 1.52
N GLY A 82 3.26 8.42 2.18
CA GLY A 82 4.27 9.27 1.54
C GLY A 82 5.65 8.62 1.43
N ASN A 83 5.88 7.54 2.18
CA ASN A 83 7.13 6.79 2.15
C ASN A 83 7.26 6.00 0.84
N ALA A 84 8.47 5.93 0.28
CA ALA A 84 8.75 5.01 -0.81
C ALA A 84 8.69 3.56 -0.32
N ILE A 85 7.93 2.73 -1.02
CA ILE A 85 7.89 1.27 -0.86
C ILE A 85 8.87 0.65 -1.87
N THR A 86 9.80 -0.17 -1.39
CA THR A 86 10.87 -0.78 -2.18
C THR A 86 10.89 -2.29 -1.97
N GLY A 87 11.68 -3.04 -2.76
CA GLY A 87 11.87 -4.49 -2.58
C GLY A 87 11.23 -5.34 -3.67
N MET A 88 10.98 -6.62 -3.39
CA MET A 88 10.42 -7.58 -4.37
C MET A 88 8.95 -7.93 -4.11
N GLY A 89 8.38 -7.43 -3.03
CA GLY A 89 7.02 -7.72 -2.59
C GLY A 89 5.95 -7.05 -3.44
N GLY A 90 4.70 -7.34 -3.11
CA GLY A 90 3.50 -6.80 -3.78
C GLY A 90 2.64 -5.95 -2.85
N PHE A 91 1.73 -5.19 -3.45
CA PHE A 91 0.83 -4.28 -2.72
C PHE A 91 -0.63 -4.64 -2.96
N ASN A 92 -1.43 -4.72 -1.90
CA ASN A 92 -2.86 -4.98 -1.98
C ASN A 92 -3.69 -3.86 -1.35
N GLN A 93 -4.58 -3.26 -2.13
CA GLN A 93 -5.68 -2.44 -1.62
C GLN A 93 -6.90 -3.35 -1.42
N LEU A 94 -7.24 -3.63 -0.16
CA LEU A 94 -8.31 -4.54 0.24
C LEU A 94 -9.54 -3.80 0.78
N GLY A 95 -9.32 -2.67 1.46
CA GLY A 95 -10.37 -1.95 2.15
C GLY A 95 -11.24 -1.11 1.22
N ALA A 96 -12.47 -0.81 1.66
CA ALA A 96 -13.41 0.04 0.91
C ALA A 96 -12.98 1.52 0.83
N GLY A 97 -11.97 1.92 1.61
CA GLY A 97 -11.45 3.27 1.67
C GLY A 97 -10.55 3.65 0.50
N THR A 98 -9.76 4.70 0.71
CA THR A 98 -8.79 5.21 -0.28
C THR A 98 -7.39 5.10 0.27
N THR A 99 -6.48 4.48 -0.48
CA THR A 99 -5.04 4.57 -0.21
C THR A 99 -4.38 5.44 -1.25
N ILE A 100 -3.63 6.44 -0.79
CA ILE A 100 -2.85 7.36 -1.62
C ILE A 100 -1.38 6.98 -1.49
N LEU A 101 -0.74 6.63 -2.59
CA LEU A 101 0.70 6.38 -2.68
C LEU A 101 1.39 7.60 -3.30
N ASP A 102 1.94 8.48 -2.45
CA ASP A 102 2.63 9.70 -2.89
C ASP A 102 4.15 9.51 -3.09
N GLY A 103 4.68 8.37 -2.62
CA GLY A 103 6.08 8.01 -2.81
C GLY A 103 6.43 7.57 -4.24
N ILE A 104 7.73 7.56 -4.55
CA ILE A 104 8.28 6.85 -5.71
C ILE A 104 8.53 5.41 -5.29
N ASN A 105 7.58 4.52 -5.60
CA ASN A 105 7.64 3.12 -5.18
C ASN A 105 8.35 2.27 -6.24
N THR A 106 9.31 1.47 -5.81
CA THR A 106 10.17 0.64 -6.66
C THR A 106 10.02 -0.85 -6.39
N TYR A 107 9.03 -1.26 -5.58
CA TYR A 107 8.71 -2.67 -5.41
C TYR A 107 8.35 -3.31 -6.76
N SER A 108 8.86 -4.51 -7.02
CA SER A 108 8.73 -5.17 -8.32
C SER A 108 7.55 -6.15 -8.40
N GLY A 109 6.96 -6.54 -7.28
CA GLY A 109 5.76 -7.37 -7.27
C GLY A 109 4.52 -6.64 -7.78
N GLY A 110 3.45 -7.40 -8.03
CA GLY A 110 2.20 -6.85 -8.53
C GLY A 110 1.45 -6.00 -7.51
N THR A 111 0.61 -5.11 -8.02
CA THR A 111 -0.35 -4.33 -7.26
C THR A 111 -1.76 -4.85 -7.54
N THR A 112 -2.53 -5.20 -6.51
CA THR A 112 -3.94 -5.61 -6.66
C THR A 112 -4.84 -4.59 -5.97
N VAL A 113 -5.84 -4.08 -6.68
CA VAL A 113 -6.89 -3.23 -6.14
C VAL A 113 -8.17 -4.04 -6.09
N SER A 114 -8.45 -4.64 -4.93
CA SER A 114 -9.59 -5.56 -4.75
C SER A 114 -10.87 -4.85 -4.32
N ALA A 115 -10.75 -3.73 -3.62
CA ALA A 115 -11.89 -2.87 -3.28
C ALA A 115 -11.44 -1.41 -3.12
N GLY A 116 -12.42 -0.51 -2.95
CA GLY A 116 -12.16 0.89 -2.67
C GLY A 116 -11.38 1.59 -3.79
N THR A 117 -10.47 2.49 -3.39
CA THR A 117 -9.67 3.29 -4.32
C THR A 117 -8.18 3.18 -3.99
N LEU A 118 -7.36 2.92 -5.01
CA LEU A 118 -5.93 3.18 -4.98
C LEU A 118 -5.63 4.43 -5.82
N GLU A 119 -5.01 5.43 -5.20
CA GLU A 119 -4.56 6.67 -5.85
C GLU A 119 -3.03 6.70 -5.93
N ILE A 120 -2.48 6.73 -7.15
CA ILE A 120 -1.04 6.85 -7.39
C ILE A 120 -0.72 8.32 -7.61
N GLY A 121 -0.17 8.98 -6.59
CA GLY A 121 0.11 10.41 -6.56
C GLY A 121 -1.15 11.27 -6.50
N ASP A 122 -1.27 12.07 -5.45
CA ASP A 122 -2.27 13.13 -5.38
C ASP A 122 -1.93 14.29 -6.35
N ALA A 123 -2.78 15.34 -6.34
CA ALA A 123 -2.64 16.50 -7.22
C ALA A 123 -1.32 17.28 -7.05
N THR A 124 -0.61 17.11 -5.93
CA THR A 124 0.68 17.73 -5.63
C THR A 124 1.86 16.77 -5.77
N HIS A 125 1.61 15.46 -5.90
CA HIS A 125 2.62 14.41 -6.02
C HIS A 125 2.58 13.69 -7.38
N GLY A 126 2.50 14.45 -8.48
CA GLY A 126 2.48 13.88 -9.85
C GLY A 126 3.74 13.08 -10.24
N SER A 127 4.82 13.17 -9.47
CA SER A 127 6.02 12.34 -9.64
C SER A 127 5.92 10.96 -8.96
N ALA A 128 4.86 10.70 -8.19
CA ALA A 128 4.65 9.41 -7.55
C ALA A 128 4.57 8.30 -8.59
N ALA A 129 5.06 7.12 -8.23
CA ALA A 129 5.14 6.01 -9.16
C ALA A 129 5.00 4.66 -8.46
N ILE A 130 4.59 3.65 -9.22
CA ILE A 130 4.74 2.23 -8.89
C ILE A 130 5.41 1.51 -10.06
N ALA A 131 6.32 0.58 -9.78
CA ALA A 131 7.09 -0.11 -10.82
C ALA A 131 6.35 -1.33 -11.41
N GLY A 132 5.62 -2.08 -10.58
CA GLY A 132 4.90 -3.29 -10.95
C GLY A 132 3.67 -3.09 -11.84
N SER A 133 3.08 -4.21 -12.27
CA SER A 133 1.78 -4.21 -12.97
C SER A 133 0.63 -4.13 -11.97
N VAL A 134 -0.49 -3.56 -12.39
CA VAL A 134 -1.70 -3.39 -11.58
C VAL A 134 -2.82 -4.27 -12.10
N THR A 135 -3.53 -4.93 -11.19
CA THR A 135 -4.83 -5.54 -11.44
C THR A 135 -5.89 -4.77 -10.66
N VAL A 136 -6.97 -4.36 -11.34
CA VAL A 136 -8.11 -3.66 -10.75
C VAL A 136 -9.33 -4.56 -10.84
N ASP A 137 -9.80 -5.03 -9.69
CA ASP A 137 -10.95 -5.94 -9.62
C ASP A 137 -12.27 -5.18 -9.85
N SER A 138 -13.33 -5.93 -10.14
CA SER A 138 -14.65 -5.36 -10.36
C SER A 138 -15.15 -4.59 -9.13
N GLY A 139 -15.63 -3.37 -9.35
CA GLY A 139 -16.10 -2.48 -8.28
C GLY A 139 -14.99 -1.69 -7.58
N ALA A 140 -13.71 -1.96 -7.86
CA ALA A 140 -12.59 -1.19 -7.36
C ALA A 140 -12.22 -0.02 -8.30
N THR A 141 -11.46 0.95 -7.78
CA THR A 141 -11.02 2.13 -8.51
C THR A 141 -9.51 2.31 -8.44
N LEU A 142 -8.87 2.51 -9.59
CA LEU A 142 -7.50 3.00 -9.69
C LEU A 142 -7.52 4.42 -10.25
N ARG A 143 -6.81 5.34 -9.59
CA ARG A 143 -6.73 6.73 -10.03
C ARG A 143 -5.39 7.39 -9.73
N GLY A 144 -5.26 8.66 -10.09
CA GLY A 144 -4.20 9.53 -9.59
C GLY A 144 -3.56 10.40 -10.66
N HIS A 145 -2.40 10.95 -10.31
CA HIS A 145 -1.60 11.86 -11.12
C HIS A 145 -0.20 11.32 -11.46
N GLY A 146 0.14 10.13 -10.94
CA GLY A 146 1.44 9.51 -11.04
C GLY A 146 1.62 8.57 -12.23
N THR A 147 2.63 7.70 -12.13
CA THR A 147 3.05 6.77 -13.18
C THR A 147 2.99 5.32 -12.74
N ILE A 148 2.43 4.46 -13.59
CA ILE A 148 2.45 3.01 -13.46
C ILE A 148 3.45 2.46 -14.47
N GLY A 149 4.51 1.82 -13.98
CA GLY A 149 5.58 1.25 -14.80
C GLY A 149 5.15 0.02 -15.59
N GLY A 150 4.29 -0.82 -15.01
CA GLY A 150 3.82 -2.08 -15.61
C GLY A 150 2.52 -1.96 -16.41
N ASN A 151 1.92 -3.12 -16.69
CA ASN A 151 0.61 -3.22 -17.33
C ASN A 151 -0.51 -2.88 -16.34
N VAL A 152 -1.68 -2.50 -16.84
CA VAL A 152 -2.92 -2.38 -16.06
C VAL A 152 -3.95 -3.34 -16.65
N SER A 153 -4.39 -4.31 -15.84
CA SER A 153 -5.54 -5.17 -16.16
C SER A 153 -6.74 -4.67 -15.39
N ASN A 154 -7.78 -4.19 -16.09
CA ASN A 154 -8.89 -3.48 -15.48
C ASN A 154 -10.24 -4.19 -15.68
N ALA A 155 -10.80 -4.73 -14.59
CA ALA A 155 -12.20 -5.14 -14.48
C ALA A 155 -13.06 -4.12 -13.70
N GLY A 156 -12.45 -3.05 -13.16
CA GLY A 156 -13.09 -2.00 -12.38
C GLY A 156 -13.10 -0.65 -13.10
N THR A 157 -12.84 0.42 -12.35
CA THR A 157 -12.77 1.78 -12.87
C THR A 157 -11.34 2.31 -12.83
N VAL A 158 -10.86 2.86 -13.95
CA VAL A 158 -9.60 3.60 -14.01
C VAL A 158 -9.88 5.02 -14.47
N MET A 159 -9.40 6.01 -13.74
CA MET A 159 -9.62 7.43 -14.05
C MET A 159 -8.41 8.29 -13.67
N PRO A 160 -8.18 9.44 -14.31
CA PRO A 160 -7.24 10.43 -13.78
C PRO A 160 -7.69 10.91 -12.37
N GLY A 161 -6.77 11.55 -11.64
CA GLY A 161 -7.05 12.13 -10.33
C GLY A 161 -8.17 13.19 -10.34
N GLY A 162 -8.56 13.66 -9.15
CA GLY A 162 -9.74 14.52 -8.98
C GLY A 162 -9.64 15.93 -9.59
N SER A 163 -8.44 16.34 -9.98
CA SER A 163 -8.13 17.63 -10.59
C SER A 163 -7.56 17.45 -12.01
N LEU A 164 -7.24 18.55 -12.70
CA LEU A 164 -6.57 18.48 -14.01
C LEU A 164 -5.21 17.75 -13.86
N GLY A 165 -5.07 16.62 -14.54
CA GLY A 165 -3.84 15.82 -14.54
C GLY A 165 -4.00 14.51 -15.29
N SER A 166 -2.93 13.72 -15.34
CA SER A 166 -2.88 12.43 -16.03
C SER A 166 -2.40 11.33 -15.10
N LEU A 167 -3.09 10.20 -15.09
CA LEU A 167 -2.50 8.93 -14.66
C LEU A 167 -1.78 8.32 -15.85
N THR A 168 -0.47 8.08 -15.73
CA THR A 168 0.34 7.53 -16.83
C THR A 168 0.48 6.01 -16.67
N VAL A 169 0.24 5.26 -17.74
CA VAL A 169 0.49 3.81 -17.81
C VAL A 169 1.55 3.57 -18.89
N ASN A 170 2.72 3.07 -18.50
CA ASN A 170 3.82 2.80 -19.42
C ASN A 170 3.71 1.42 -20.10
N GLY A 171 2.97 0.49 -19.49
CA GLY A 171 2.68 -0.83 -20.07
C GLY A 171 1.38 -0.86 -20.89
N ASN A 172 0.89 -2.07 -21.12
CA ASN A 172 -0.40 -2.29 -21.78
C ASN A 172 -1.56 -2.03 -20.81
N TYR A 173 -2.65 -1.48 -21.33
CA TYR A 173 -3.93 -1.39 -20.65
C TYR A 173 -4.89 -2.40 -21.27
N THR A 174 -5.45 -3.32 -20.47
CA THR A 174 -6.34 -4.41 -20.93
C THR A 174 -7.59 -4.50 -20.07
#